data_AF-A0A965U4C2-F1
#
_entry.id   AF-A0A965U4C2-F1
#
_cell.length_a   1.000
_cell.length_b   1.000
_cell.length_c   1.000
_cell.angle_alpha   90.00
_cell.angle_beta   90.00
_cell.angle_gamma   90.00
#
_symmetry.space_group_name_H-M   'P 1'
#
loop_
_entity.id
_entity.type
_entity.pdbx_description
1 polymer ?
#
loop_
_entity_poly.entity_id
_entity_poly.type
_entity_poly.pdbx_seq_one_letter_code
_entity_poly.pdbx_strand_id
1 'polypeptide(L)'
;MLKTIYISGGMMVLFAVLGTLISLLIASKIAHPVSAFVARLSKLSEGDVTSPLPEVDISSAEMEQLKRALEETLSNTGEIIRDIDYMLTEMADGNFDIFSAIPDRYLGDYQNILTALRRIKSGLTSSFSTILQVSEQVSAGSAQVSFGAQSLAQGTTEQASSIQELSASVTEVAQRVKDNASHAERAKSLTEESGRMMASNQKDMALARQAMEEISVTSRDIGKVIKAIDDIAFQTNILALNAAVEAARAGAAGKGFAVVADEVRNLSQKSAEAAKNTTALIESSIGAVEKGAELVSRTTAGFEVVATKAEEVTGLIQEIANQAQEQANSGNVSG
;
A
#
# COMPACT_ATOMS: atom_id res chain seq x y z
N MET A 1 133.89 -26.94 51.85
CA MET A 1 132.51 -26.60 52.26
C MET A 1 132.05 -25.23 51.73
N LEU A 2 132.75 -24.12 52.01
CA LEU A 2 132.30 -22.77 51.57
C LEU A 2 132.01 -22.66 50.05
N LYS A 3 132.87 -23.20 49.19
CA LYS A 3 132.71 -23.11 47.72
C LYS A 3 131.43 -23.77 47.19
N THR A 4 131.00 -24.88 47.80
CA THR A 4 129.78 -25.61 47.43
C THR A 4 128.51 -24.86 47.88
N ILE A 5 128.57 -24.16 49.02
CA ILE A 5 127.48 -23.32 49.53
C ILE A 5 127.29 -22.06 48.65
N TYR A 6 128.38 -21.45 48.17
CA TYR A 6 128.28 -20.32 47.24
C TYR A 6 127.74 -20.72 45.86
N ILE A 7 128.12 -21.89 45.35
CA ILE A 7 127.60 -22.39 44.06
C ILE A 7 126.13 -22.80 44.19
N SER A 8 125.73 -23.51 45.25
CA SER A 8 124.33 -23.88 45.45
C SER A 8 123.43 -22.67 45.74
N GLY A 9 123.92 -21.70 46.54
CA GLY A 9 123.23 -20.45 46.80
C GLY A 9 123.07 -19.59 45.54
N GLY A 10 124.12 -19.47 44.72
CA GLY A 10 124.05 -18.77 43.44
C GLY A 10 123.08 -19.43 42.45
N MET A 11 123.05 -20.77 42.40
CA MET A 11 122.13 -21.50 41.53
C MET A 11 120.67 -21.39 42.01
N MET A 12 120.43 -21.37 43.31
CA MET A 12 119.09 -21.13 43.88
C MET A 12 118.58 -19.73 43.57
N VAL A 13 119.44 -18.71 43.68
CA VAL A 13 119.10 -17.34 43.28
C VAL A 13 118.83 -17.26 41.78
N LEU A 14 119.64 -17.93 40.95
CA LEU A 14 119.43 -17.99 39.50
C LEU A 14 118.08 -18.62 39.13
N PHE A 15 117.71 -19.75 39.74
CA PHE A 15 116.41 -20.39 39.51
C PHE A 15 115.24 -19.56 40.04
N ALA A 16 115.39 -18.87 41.17
CA ALA A 16 114.38 -17.95 41.67
C ALA A 16 114.19 -16.76 40.71
N VAL A 17 115.30 -16.20 40.18
CA VAL A 17 115.27 -15.12 39.18
C VAL A 17 114.68 -15.59 37.86
N LEU A 18 115.06 -16.77 37.35
CA LEU A 18 114.45 -17.35 36.15
C LEU A 18 112.96 -17.64 36.36
N GLY A 19 112.58 -18.20 37.52
CA GLY A 19 111.20 -18.51 37.85
C GLY A 19 110.34 -17.26 37.94
N THR A 20 110.85 -16.19 38.56
CA THR A 20 110.17 -14.88 38.60
C THR A 20 110.11 -14.23 37.22
N LEU A 21 111.16 -14.32 36.40
CA LEU A 21 111.15 -13.82 35.02
C LEU A 21 110.13 -14.56 34.15
N ILE A 22 110.09 -15.89 34.23
CA ILE A 22 109.11 -16.74 33.53
C ILE A 22 107.69 -16.44 34.04
N SER A 23 107.51 -16.25 35.35
CA SER A 23 106.21 -15.89 35.93
C SER A 23 105.73 -14.52 35.46
N LEU A 24 106.63 -13.53 35.36
CA LEU A 24 106.32 -12.22 34.79
C LEU A 24 106.03 -12.28 33.29
N LEU A 25 106.71 -13.16 32.54
CA LEU A 25 106.42 -13.40 31.13
C LEU A 25 105.07 -14.08 30.94
N ILE A 26 104.73 -15.12 31.71
CA ILE A 26 103.41 -15.78 31.65
C ILE A 26 102.31 -14.80 32.09
N ALA A 27 102.55 -14.03 33.14
CA ALA A 27 101.60 -13.02 33.61
C ALA A 27 101.32 -12.00 32.51
N SER A 28 102.35 -11.39 31.93
CA SER A 28 102.20 -10.32 30.93
C SER A 28 101.73 -10.81 29.56
N LYS A 29 102.25 -11.94 29.07
CA LYS A 29 101.99 -12.44 27.70
C LYS A 29 100.78 -13.37 27.58
N ILE A 30 100.27 -13.91 28.71
CA ILE A 30 99.15 -14.86 28.71
C ILE A 30 98.06 -14.43 29.70
N ALA A 31 98.39 -14.31 31.00
CA ALA A 31 97.37 -14.13 32.03
C ALA A 31 96.60 -12.80 31.91
N HIS A 32 97.28 -11.70 31.61
CA HIS A 32 96.65 -10.40 31.40
C HIS A 32 95.74 -10.38 30.15
N PRO A 33 96.22 -10.80 28.95
CA PRO A 33 95.36 -10.94 27.77
C PRO A 33 94.14 -11.85 27.98
N VAL A 34 94.31 -13.02 28.62
CA VAL A 34 93.19 -13.94 28.91
C VAL A 34 92.19 -13.29 29.86
N SER A 35 92.64 -12.67 30.95
CA SER A 35 91.77 -11.96 31.90
C SER A 35 90.96 -10.85 31.22
N ALA A 36 91.59 -10.11 30.30
CA ALA A 36 90.93 -9.07 29.52
C ALA A 36 89.83 -9.63 28.60
N PHE A 37 90.09 -10.76 27.91
CA PHE A 37 89.06 -11.42 27.10
C PHE A 37 87.95 -12.06 27.94
N VAL A 38 88.26 -12.61 29.12
CA VAL A 38 87.24 -13.08 30.07
C VAL A 38 86.35 -11.93 30.54
N ALA A 39 86.94 -10.78 30.87
CA ALA A 39 86.17 -9.59 31.22
C ALA A 39 85.27 -9.13 30.05
N ARG A 40 85.75 -9.25 28.80
CA ARG A 40 84.93 -8.93 27.63
C ARG A 40 83.81 -9.94 27.39
N LEU A 41 84.08 -11.24 27.58
CA LEU A 41 83.07 -12.29 27.54
C LEU A 41 82.00 -12.09 28.61
N SER A 42 82.38 -11.64 29.81
CA SER A 42 81.43 -11.27 30.87
C SER A 42 80.47 -10.19 30.38
N LYS A 43 80.99 -9.11 29.78
CA LYS A 43 80.16 -8.05 29.19
C LYS A 43 79.25 -8.58 28.07
N LEU A 44 79.74 -9.48 27.22
CA LEU A 44 78.92 -10.12 26.19
C LEU A 44 77.78 -10.94 26.81
N SER A 45 78.03 -11.68 27.89
CA SER A 45 77.00 -12.43 28.60
C SER A 45 75.92 -11.53 29.23
N GLU A 46 76.27 -10.28 29.52
CA GLU A 46 75.33 -9.23 29.97
C GLU A 46 74.59 -8.54 28.81
N GLY A 47 74.85 -8.94 27.56
CA GLY A 47 74.20 -8.40 26.35
C GLY A 47 74.95 -7.24 25.69
N ASP A 48 76.13 -6.84 26.19
CA ASP A 48 76.96 -5.83 25.54
C ASP A 48 77.71 -6.46 24.35
N VAL A 49 77.17 -6.24 23.16
CA VAL A 49 77.74 -6.64 21.86
C VAL A 49 78.46 -5.50 21.13
N THR A 50 78.47 -4.28 21.70
CA THR A 50 78.94 -3.07 21.02
C THR A 50 80.30 -2.58 21.51
N SER A 51 80.65 -2.82 22.78
CA SER A 51 81.94 -2.42 23.33
C SER A 51 83.10 -3.12 22.62
N PRO A 52 84.19 -2.40 22.27
CA PRO A 52 85.34 -2.95 21.55
C PRO A 52 86.12 -3.98 22.39
N LEU A 53 86.94 -4.78 21.72
CA LEU A 53 87.91 -5.66 22.40
C LEU A 53 88.98 -4.84 23.12
N PRO A 54 89.49 -5.30 24.27
CA PRO A 54 90.60 -4.64 24.96
C PRO A 54 91.88 -4.74 24.12
N GLU A 55 92.63 -3.64 24.06
CA GLU A 55 93.97 -3.62 23.45
C GLU A 55 94.96 -4.31 24.40
N VAL A 56 95.35 -5.53 24.05
CA VAL A 56 96.31 -6.35 24.79
C VAL A 56 97.43 -6.82 23.87
N ASP A 57 98.65 -6.91 24.38
CA ASP A 57 99.80 -7.41 23.63
C ASP A 57 99.68 -8.92 23.44
N ILE A 58 99.35 -9.32 22.21
CA ILE A 58 99.15 -10.72 21.81
C ILE A 58 100.47 -11.24 21.26
N SER A 59 100.99 -12.28 21.90
CA SER A 59 102.28 -12.86 21.51
C SER A 59 102.20 -14.35 21.13
N SER A 60 101.03 -14.98 21.19
CA SER A 60 100.82 -16.37 20.77
C SER A 60 99.74 -16.51 19.70
N ALA A 61 99.86 -17.53 18.86
CA ALA A 61 98.92 -17.80 17.77
C ALA A 61 97.52 -18.16 18.30
N GLU A 62 97.44 -18.86 19.44
CA GLU A 62 96.19 -19.26 20.09
C GLU A 62 95.42 -18.04 20.62
N MET A 63 96.13 -17.04 21.15
CA MET A 63 95.52 -15.80 21.64
C MET A 63 95.01 -14.92 20.49
N GLU A 64 95.72 -14.93 19.36
CA GLU A 64 95.24 -14.28 18.13
C GLU A 64 94.00 -14.97 17.57
N GLN A 65 93.95 -16.31 17.60
CA GLN A 65 92.77 -17.08 17.20
C GLN A 65 91.58 -16.80 18.13
N LEU A 66 91.80 -16.75 19.44
CA LEU A 66 90.77 -16.40 20.42
C LEU A 66 90.23 -14.98 20.21
N LYS A 67 91.13 -14.01 19.97
CA LYS A 67 90.75 -12.63 19.64
C LYS A 67 89.83 -12.60 18.42
N ARG A 68 90.24 -13.25 17.31
CA ARG A 68 89.47 -13.28 16.06
C ARG A 68 88.11 -13.94 16.23
N ALA A 69 88.05 -15.08 16.92
CA ALA A 69 86.79 -15.77 17.18
C ALA A 69 85.83 -14.92 18.04
N LEU A 70 86.36 -14.20 19.03
CA LEU A 70 85.56 -13.29 19.86
C LEU A 70 85.10 -12.05 19.08
N GLU A 71 85.97 -11.46 18.26
CA GLU A 71 85.65 -10.37 17.32
C GLU A 71 84.52 -10.75 16.36
N GLU A 72 84.64 -11.92 15.73
CA GLU A 72 83.64 -12.45 14.81
C GLU A 72 82.31 -12.72 15.52
N THR A 73 82.34 -13.30 16.71
CA THR A 73 81.13 -13.55 17.52
C THR A 73 80.43 -12.25 17.90
N LEU A 74 81.18 -11.23 18.34
CA LEU A 74 80.64 -9.92 18.71
C LEU A 74 80.05 -9.21 17.49
N SER A 75 80.79 -9.17 16.37
CA SER A 75 80.32 -8.58 15.12
C SER A 75 79.05 -9.27 14.62
N ASN A 76 79.04 -10.60 14.56
CA ASN A 76 77.91 -11.36 14.03
C ASN A 76 76.66 -11.20 14.92
N THR A 77 76.82 -11.34 16.25
CA THR A 77 75.71 -11.19 17.19
C THR A 77 75.17 -9.76 17.18
N GLY A 78 76.05 -8.75 17.17
CA GLY A 78 75.64 -7.35 17.13
C GLY A 78 75.01 -6.91 15.81
N GLU A 79 75.41 -7.49 14.68
CA GLU A 79 74.73 -7.29 13.39
C GLU A 79 73.34 -7.94 13.36
N ILE A 80 73.22 -9.19 13.83
CA ILE A 80 71.93 -9.88 13.93
C ILE A 80 70.95 -9.13 14.84
N ILE A 81 71.38 -8.69 16.03
CA ILE A 81 70.51 -7.94 16.96
C ILE A 81 70.00 -6.65 16.31
N ARG A 82 70.87 -5.89 15.62
CA ARG A 82 70.46 -4.66 14.92
C ARG A 82 69.48 -4.91 13.78
N ASP A 83 69.66 -6.00 13.05
CA ASP A 83 68.75 -6.39 11.97
C ASP A 83 67.38 -6.85 12.50
N ILE A 84 67.35 -7.59 13.62
CA ILE A 84 66.11 -7.94 14.33
C ILE A 84 65.41 -6.68 14.84
N ASP A 85 66.13 -5.78 15.49
CA ASP A 85 65.61 -4.51 16.01
C ASP A 85 64.99 -3.66 14.90
N TYR A 86 65.69 -3.52 13.77
CA TYR A 86 65.18 -2.86 12.57
C TYR A 86 63.87 -3.50 12.08
N MET A 87 63.87 -4.82 11.84
CA MET A 87 62.68 -5.49 11.31
C MET A 87 61.48 -5.39 12.27
N LEU A 88 61.70 -5.51 13.58
CA LEU A 88 60.64 -5.40 14.57
C LEU A 88 60.12 -3.96 14.69
N THR A 89 60.99 -2.97 14.60
CA THR A 89 60.63 -1.55 14.61
C THR A 89 59.77 -1.21 13.39
N GLU A 90 60.18 -1.61 12.19
CA GLU A 90 59.40 -1.41 10.97
C GLU A 90 58.02 -2.08 11.05
N MET A 91 57.94 -3.32 11.57
CA MET A 91 56.66 -3.99 11.79
C MET A 91 55.78 -3.26 12.83
N ALA A 92 56.38 -2.71 13.88
CA ALA A 92 55.66 -1.92 14.89
C ALA A 92 55.12 -0.61 14.31
N ASP A 93 55.86 0.01 13.38
CA ASP A 93 55.44 1.20 12.64
C ASP A 93 54.46 0.89 11.50
N GLY A 94 54.11 -0.39 11.31
CA GLY A 94 53.12 -0.85 10.33
C GLY A 94 53.70 -1.16 8.95
N ASN A 95 55.01 -1.13 8.79
CA ASN A 95 55.69 -1.53 7.57
C ASN A 95 56.06 -3.02 7.58
N PHE A 96 55.28 -3.83 6.85
CA PHE A 96 55.51 -5.27 6.71
C PHE A 96 56.20 -5.66 5.38
N ASP A 97 56.51 -4.68 4.52
CA ASP A 97 57.29 -4.90 3.28
C ASP A 97 58.80 -4.80 3.55
N ILE A 98 59.23 -5.47 4.62
CA ILE A 98 60.60 -5.45 5.10
C ILE A 98 61.21 -6.85 5.08
N PHE A 99 62.53 -6.87 4.92
CA PHE A 99 63.37 -8.07 4.83
C PHE A 99 64.68 -7.83 5.57
N SER A 100 65.28 -8.90 6.09
CA SER A 100 66.61 -8.86 6.69
C SER A 100 67.62 -8.35 5.66
N ALA A 101 68.45 -7.38 6.07
CA ALA A 101 69.52 -6.84 5.23
C ALA A 101 70.74 -7.80 5.17
N ILE A 102 70.82 -8.76 6.09
CA ILE A 102 71.95 -9.66 6.28
C ILE A 102 71.52 -11.13 6.45
N PRO A 103 70.69 -11.69 5.54
CA PRO A 103 70.12 -13.02 5.71
C PRO A 103 71.18 -14.12 5.84
N ASP A 104 72.32 -13.96 5.16
CA ASP A 104 73.41 -14.94 5.14
C ASP A 104 74.17 -15.06 6.47
N ARG A 105 73.99 -14.10 7.39
CA ARG A 105 74.63 -14.12 8.72
C ARG A 105 73.86 -14.92 9.76
N TYR A 106 72.60 -15.24 9.50
CA TYR A 106 71.76 -16.07 10.37
C TYR A 106 72.09 -17.56 10.19
N LEU A 107 73.29 -17.95 10.61
CA LEU A 107 73.79 -19.32 10.53
C LEU A 107 73.42 -20.12 11.80
N GLY A 108 73.28 -21.44 11.65
CA GLY A 108 72.97 -22.34 12.75
C GLY A 108 71.66 -21.97 13.45
N ASP A 109 71.68 -21.88 14.77
CA ASP A 109 70.47 -21.64 15.58
C ASP A 109 69.84 -20.26 15.32
N TYR A 110 70.60 -19.27 14.82
CA TYR A 110 70.05 -17.96 14.46
C TYR A 110 69.06 -18.05 13.28
N GLN A 111 69.20 -19.04 12.40
CA GLN A 111 68.27 -19.25 11.28
C GLN A 111 66.82 -19.45 11.75
N ASN A 112 66.63 -20.06 12.92
CA ASN A 112 65.32 -20.27 13.51
C ASN A 112 64.65 -18.95 13.89
N ILE A 113 65.42 -17.96 14.34
CA ILE A 113 64.93 -16.62 14.68
C ILE A 113 64.45 -15.90 13.43
N LEU A 114 65.26 -15.88 12.37
CA LEU A 114 64.88 -15.27 11.09
C LEU A 114 63.62 -15.94 10.51
N THR A 115 63.53 -17.26 10.61
CA THR A 115 62.35 -18.02 10.17
C THR A 115 61.11 -17.65 10.99
N ALA A 116 61.23 -17.53 12.32
CA ALA A 116 60.13 -17.11 13.18
C ALA A 116 59.67 -15.67 12.85
N LEU A 117 60.59 -14.73 12.65
CA LEU A 117 60.29 -13.36 12.25
C LEU A 117 59.55 -13.30 10.91
N ARG A 118 60.01 -14.06 9.90
CA ARG A 118 59.32 -14.17 8.60
C ARG A 118 57.90 -14.72 8.75
N ARG A 119 57.70 -15.72 9.62
CA ARG A 119 56.38 -16.29 9.90
C ARG A 119 55.46 -15.29 10.59
N ILE A 120 55.97 -14.54 11.58
CA ILE A 120 55.21 -13.47 12.26
C ILE A 120 54.81 -12.41 11.24
N LYS A 121 55.77 -11.91 10.44
CA LYS A 121 55.52 -10.94 9.38
C LYS A 121 54.39 -11.40 8.46
N SER A 122 54.53 -12.60 7.88
CA SER A 122 53.56 -13.15 6.95
C SER A 122 52.19 -13.36 7.59
N GLY A 123 52.13 -13.82 8.83
CA GLY A 123 50.88 -14.03 9.56
C GLY A 123 50.14 -12.72 9.85
N LEU A 124 50.87 -11.69 10.25
CA LEU A 124 50.31 -10.35 10.48
C LEU A 124 49.87 -9.70 9.17
N THR A 125 50.67 -9.74 8.11
CA THR A 125 50.29 -9.23 6.78
C THR A 125 49.01 -9.89 6.28
N SER A 126 48.90 -11.22 6.38
CA SER A 126 47.69 -11.95 5.97
C SER A 126 46.47 -11.55 6.81
N SER A 127 46.65 -11.36 8.12
CA SER A 127 45.57 -10.96 9.03
C SER A 127 45.07 -9.55 8.71
N PHE A 128 45.97 -8.58 8.53
CA PHE A 128 45.60 -7.22 8.15
C PHE A 128 44.95 -7.13 6.77
N SER A 129 45.47 -7.88 5.79
CA SER A 129 44.84 -7.96 4.46
C SER A 129 43.41 -8.50 4.54
N THR A 130 43.17 -9.52 5.36
CA THR A 130 41.81 -10.05 5.60
C THR A 130 40.91 -9.01 6.28
N ILE A 131 41.42 -8.30 7.29
CA ILE A 131 40.67 -7.25 7.99
C ILE A 131 40.27 -6.11 7.04
N LEU A 132 41.19 -5.69 6.16
CA LEU A 132 40.91 -4.66 5.16
C LEU A 132 39.82 -5.11 4.18
N GLN A 133 39.93 -6.33 3.66
CA GLN A 133 38.92 -6.90 2.76
C GLN A 133 37.54 -6.98 3.43
N VAL A 134 37.47 -7.45 4.67
CA VAL A 134 36.21 -7.50 5.42
C VAL A 134 35.65 -6.09 5.67
N SER A 135 36.51 -5.12 5.98
CA SER A 135 36.10 -3.73 6.20
C SER A 135 35.52 -3.10 4.93
N GLU A 136 36.11 -3.37 3.77
CA GLU A 136 35.55 -2.95 2.47
C GLU A 136 34.20 -3.59 2.20
N GLN A 137 34.05 -4.89 2.46
CA GLN A 137 32.78 -5.60 2.31
C GLN A 137 31.69 -5.07 3.25
N VAL A 138 32.03 -4.80 4.51
CA VAL A 138 31.11 -4.20 5.49
C VAL A 138 30.70 -2.79 5.06
N SER A 139 31.64 -1.99 4.55
CA SER A 139 31.36 -0.65 4.03
C SER A 139 30.39 -0.70 2.84
N ALA A 140 30.67 -1.57 1.86
CA ALA A 140 29.80 -1.78 0.70
C ALA A 140 28.41 -2.29 1.11
N GLY A 141 28.35 -3.28 2.02
CA GLY A 141 27.08 -3.81 2.54
C GLY A 141 26.26 -2.76 3.29
N SER A 142 26.91 -1.92 4.09
CA SER A 142 26.25 -0.83 4.82
C SER A 142 25.70 0.24 3.87
N ALA A 143 26.42 0.57 2.79
CA ALA A 143 25.93 1.46 1.75
C ALA A 143 24.70 0.88 1.02
N GLN A 144 24.70 -0.42 0.72
CA GLN A 144 23.56 -1.10 0.11
C GLN A 144 22.34 -1.13 1.06
N VAL A 145 22.54 -1.40 2.35
CA VAL A 145 21.48 -1.34 3.36
C VAL A 145 20.91 0.07 3.48
N SER A 146 21.76 1.09 3.50
CA SER A 146 21.34 2.50 3.54
C SER A 146 20.49 2.87 2.33
N PHE A 147 20.92 2.50 1.12
CA PHE A 147 20.15 2.71 -0.10
C PHE A 147 18.80 1.99 -0.06
N GLY A 148 18.78 0.72 0.36
CA GLY A 148 17.54 -0.04 0.53
C GLY A 148 16.58 0.58 1.54
N ALA A 149 17.11 1.07 2.67
CA ALA A 149 16.32 1.78 3.67
C ALA A 149 15.73 3.10 3.13
N GLN A 150 16.48 3.84 2.31
CA GLN A 150 15.97 5.06 1.67
C GLN A 150 14.87 4.76 0.64
N SER A 151 15.04 3.74 -0.19
CA SER A 151 13.99 3.29 -1.11
C SER A 151 12.75 2.80 -0.38
N LEU A 152 12.92 2.07 0.74
CA LEU A 152 11.81 1.64 1.58
C LEU A 152 11.08 2.83 2.21
N ALA A 153 11.81 3.83 2.71
CA ALA A 153 11.22 5.04 3.26
C ALA A 153 10.43 5.83 2.21
N GLN A 154 10.95 5.92 0.97
CA GLN A 154 10.21 6.51 -0.14
C GLN A 154 8.93 5.72 -0.45
N GLY A 155 9.03 4.39 -0.61
CA GLY A 155 7.87 3.54 -0.87
C GLY A 155 6.83 3.60 0.24
N THR A 156 7.26 3.72 1.49
CA THR A 156 6.37 3.91 2.65
C THR A 156 5.64 5.26 2.59
N THR A 157 6.33 6.32 2.15
CA THR A 157 5.72 7.65 1.95
C THR A 157 4.68 7.62 0.84
N GLU A 158 5.01 6.98 -0.29
CA GLU A 158 4.08 6.79 -1.40
C GLU A 158 2.84 5.97 -0.97
N GLN A 159 3.06 4.88 -0.22
CA GLN A 159 1.97 4.10 0.37
C GLN A 159 1.10 4.91 1.32
N ALA A 160 1.69 5.75 2.18
CA ALA A 160 0.94 6.62 3.08
C ALA A 160 0.05 7.59 2.28
N SER A 161 0.56 8.16 1.18
CA SER A 161 -0.24 9.00 0.29
C SER A 161 -1.38 8.23 -0.39
N SER A 162 -1.13 7.01 -0.89
CA SER A 162 -2.19 6.17 -1.46
C SER A 162 -3.26 5.79 -0.43
N ILE A 163 -2.89 5.56 0.83
CA ILE A 163 -3.83 5.32 1.92
C ILE A 163 -4.67 6.56 2.22
N GLN A 164 -4.08 7.76 2.20
CA GLN A 164 -4.82 9.01 2.37
C GLN A 164 -5.85 9.22 1.25
N GLU A 165 -5.46 8.97 0.00
CA GLU A 165 -6.36 9.07 -1.16
C GLU A 165 -7.48 8.03 -1.08
N LEU A 166 -7.15 6.78 -0.73
CA LEU A 166 -8.13 5.72 -0.50
C LEU A 166 -9.11 6.10 0.61
N SER A 167 -8.63 6.65 1.73
CA SER A 167 -9.48 7.10 2.84
C SER A 167 -10.43 8.22 2.40
N ALA A 168 -9.97 9.14 1.56
CA ALA A 168 -10.80 10.20 0.99
C ALA A 168 -11.88 9.61 0.06
N SER A 169 -11.51 8.68 -0.82
CA SER A 169 -12.46 7.98 -1.71
C SER A 169 -13.49 7.17 -0.92
N VAL A 170 -13.09 6.47 0.15
CA VAL A 170 -14.00 5.73 1.03
C VAL A 170 -14.99 6.68 1.71
N THR A 171 -14.52 7.84 2.17
CA THR A 171 -15.39 8.86 2.78
C THR A 171 -16.40 9.40 1.76
N GLU A 172 -15.96 9.65 0.52
CA GLU A 172 -16.86 10.09 -0.56
C GLU A 172 -17.92 9.02 -0.88
N VAL A 173 -17.51 7.74 -0.98
CA VAL A 173 -18.43 6.62 -1.20
C VAL A 173 -19.44 6.51 -0.06
N ALA A 174 -19.00 6.61 1.19
CA ALA A 174 -19.89 6.58 2.36
C ALA A 174 -20.93 7.71 2.31
N GLN A 175 -20.52 8.92 1.92
CA GLN A 175 -21.44 10.04 1.74
C GLN A 175 -22.46 9.77 0.62
N ARG A 176 -22.02 9.24 -0.53
CA ARG A 176 -22.91 8.87 -1.64
C ARG A 176 -23.90 7.77 -1.24
N VAL A 177 -23.49 6.79 -0.44
CA VAL A 177 -24.40 5.75 0.08
C VAL A 177 -25.46 6.36 1.00
N LYS A 178 -25.09 7.30 1.86
CA LYS A 178 -26.03 8.04 2.72
C LYS A 178 -27.03 8.86 1.89
N ASP A 179 -26.56 9.54 0.86
CA ASP A 179 -27.41 10.32 -0.04
C ASP A 179 -28.38 9.40 -0.81
N ASN A 180 -27.91 8.24 -1.29
CA ASN A 180 -28.75 7.23 -1.93
C ASN A 180 -29.85 6.71 -1.00
N ALA A 181 -29.54 6.44 0.27
CA ALA A 181 -30.53 6.03 1.26
C ALA A 181 -31.60 7.11 1.47
N SER A 182 -31.19 8.37 1.57
CA SER A 182 -32.12 9.52 1.67
C SER A 182 -32.98 9.68 0.41
N HIS A 183 -32.40 9.50 -0.78
CA HIS A 183 -33.14 9.54 -2.04
C HIS A 183 -34.14 8.40 -2.16
N ALA A 184 -33.78 7.18 -1.72
CA ALA A 184 -34.69 6.05 -1.67
C ALA A 184 -35.87 6.34 -0.72
N GLU A 185 -35.62 6.85 0.49
CA GLU A 185 -36.68 7.22 1.43
C GLU A 185 -37.62 8.30 0.86
N ARG A 186 -37.06 9.32 0.19
CA ARG A 186 -37.86 10.34 -0.48
C ARG A 186 -38.69 9.76 -1.63
N ALA A 187 -38.12 8.88 -2.44
CA ALA A 187 -38.82 8.21 -3.54
C ALA A 187 -39.97 7.33 -3.00
N LYS A 188 -39.78 6.65 -1.87
CA LYS A 188 -40.82 5.88 -1.19
C LYS A 188 -42.00 6.77 -0.82
N SER A 189 -41.73 7.90 -0.14
CA SER A 189 -42.77 8.85 0.28
C SER A 189 -43.58 9.41 -0.90
N LEU A 190 -42.90 9.80 -2.00
CA LEU A 190 -43.58 10.29 -3.21
C LEU A 190 -44.43 9.20 -3.89
N THR A 191 -43.97 7.95 -3.86
CA THR A 191 -44.70 6.82 -4.43
C THR A 191 -45.94 6.48 -3.59
N GLU A 192 -45.83 6.51 -2.26
CA GLU A 192 -46.96 6.35 -1.33
C GLU A 192 -48.00 7.48 -1.48
N GLU A 193 -47.56 8.72 -1.65
CA GLU A 193 -48.45 9.86 -1.96
C GLU A 193 -49.17 9.67 -3.29
N SER A 194 -48.44 9.26 -4.34
CA SER A 194 -49.01 8.97 -5.65
C SER A 194 -50.05 7.83 -5.59
N GLY A 195 -49.77 6.77 -4.81
CA GLY A 195 -50.70 5.68 -4.57
C GLY A 195 -52.00 6.15 -3.90
N ARG A 196 -51.91 7.02 -2.89
CA ARG A 196 -53.09 7.64 -2.25
C ARG A 196 -53.90 8.48 -3.23
N MET A 197 -53.24 9.25 -4.08
CA MET A 197 -53.91 10.06 -5.12
C MET A 197 -54.62 9.17 -6.14
N MET A 198 -54.01 8.06 -6.57
CA MET A 198 -54.65 7.10 -7.47
C MET A 198 -55.89 6.45 -6.85
N ALA A 199 -55.83 6.06 -5.58
CA ALA A 199 -56.99 5.52 -4.87
C ALA A 199 -58.15 6.54 -4.81
N SER A 200 -57.84 7.83 -4.59
CA SER A 200 -58.84 8.90 -4.66
C SER A 200 -59.42 9.04 -6.07
N ASN A 201 -58.58 9.06 -7.11
CA ASN A 201 -59.02 9.18 -8.50
C ASN A 201 -59.90 7.99 -8.94
N GLN A 202 -59.60 6.77 -8.47
CA GLN A 202 -60.45 5.60 -8.71
C GLN A 202 -61.84 5.78 -8.10
N LYS A 203 -61.93 6.36 -6.89
CA LYS A 203 -63.22 6.68 -6.27
C LYS A 203 -63.99 7.72 -7.09
N ASP A 204 -63.31 8.77 -7.55
CA ASP A 204 -63.94 9.81 -8.39
C ASP A 204 -64.42 9.26 -9.74
N MET A 205 -63.67 8.33 -10.35
CA MET A 205 -64.12 7.64 -11.56
C MET A 205 -65.31 6.72 -11.31
N ALA A 206 -65.39 6.05 -10.15
CA ALA A 206 -66.56 5.27 -9.77
C ALA A 206 -67.82 6.15 -9.66
N LEU A 207 -67.68 7.35 -9.07
CA LEU A 207 -68.76 8.35 -9.02
C LEU A 207 -69.13 8.87 -10.41
N ALA A 208 -68.15 9.15 -11.26
CA ALA A 208 -68.38 9.57 -12.64
C ALA A 208 -69.14 8.50 -13.45
N ARG A 209 -68.79 7.21 -13.25
CA ARG A 209 -69.49 6.09 -13.87
C ARG A 209 -70.95 6.02 -13.40
N GLN A 210 -71.18 6.18 -12.09
CA GLN A 210 -72.55 6.21 -11.55
C GLN A 210 -73.36 7.37 -12.14
N ALA A 211 -72.78 8.56 -12.26
CA ALA A 211 -73.46 9.70 -12.89
C ALA A 211 -73.83 9.42 -14.36
N MET A 212 -72.96 8.76 -15.13
CA MET A 212 -73.28 8.35 -16.51
C MET A 212 -74.41 7.32 -16.55
N GLU A 213 -74.45 6.37 -15.63
CA GLU A 213 -75.55 5.40 -15.48
C GLU A 213 -76.89 6.13 -15.19
N GLU A 214 -76.88 7.07 -14.25
CA GLU A 214 -78.05 7.88 -13.89
C GLU A 214 -78.56 8.72 -15.05
N ILE A 215 -77.66 9.38 -15.81
CA ILE A 215 -78.00 10.14 -17.03
C ILE A 215 -78.58 9.21 -18.10
N SER A 216 -78.03 8.01 -18.26
CA SER A 216 -78.54 7.02 -19.22
C SER A 216 -79.97 6.60 -18.87
N VAL A 217 -80.23 6.30 -17.59
CA VAL A 217 -81.57 5.93 -17.10
C VAL A 217 -82.56 7.07 -17.29
N THR A 218 -82.20 8.30 -16.87
CA THR A 218 -83.10 9.47 -17.04
C THR A 218 -83.34 9.79 -18.51
N SER A 219 -82.34 9.65 -19.39
CA SER A 219 -82.53 9.84 -20.83
C SER A 219 -83.50 8.82 -21.43
N ARG A 220 -83.44 7.55 -21.00
CA ARG A 220 -84.43 6.53 -21.42
C ARG A 220 -85.83 6.86 -20.92
N ASP A 221 -85.96 7.36 -19.70
CA ASP A 221 -87.25 7.77 -19.15
C ASP A 221 -87.85 8.98 -19.89
N ILE A 222 -87.03 9.98 -20.23
CA ILE A 222 -87.45 11.08 -21.12
C ILE A 222 -87.91 10.51 -22.47
N GLY A 223 -87.19 9.52 -23.02
CA GLY A 223 -87.59 8.83 -24.25
C GLY A 223 -88.99 8.21 -24.18
N LYS A 224 -89.36 7.60 -23.04
CA LYS A 224 -90.72 7.08 -22.80
C LYS A 224 -91.76 8.19 -22.79
N VAL A 225 -91.46 9.34 -22.18
CA VAL A 225 -92.36 10.50 -22.14
C VAL A 225 -92.58 11.07 -23.53
N ILE A 226 -91.51 11.24 -24.31
CA ILE A 226 -91.61 11.74 -25.69
C ILE A 226 -92.41 10.77 -26.58
N LYS A 227 -92.25 9.45 -26.39
CA LYS A 227 -93.07 8.46 -27.08
C LYS A 227 -94.56 8.61 -26.75
N ALA A 228 -94.92 8.83 -25.48
CA ALA A 228 -96.30 9.09 -25.09
C ALA A 228 -96.84 10.39 -25.71
N ILE A 229 -96.01 11.42 -25.88
CA ILE A 229 -96.40 12.67 -26.58
C ILE A 229 -96.67 12.40 -28.06
N ASP A 230 -95.82 11.59 -28.72
CA ASP A 230 -96.04 11.18 -30.11
C ASP A 230 -97.35 10.39 -30.27
N ASP A 231 -97.64 9.46 -29.35
CA ASP A 231 -98.90 8.71 -29.32
C ASP A 231 -100.11 9.65 -29.12
N ILE A 232 -100.02 10.66 -28.25
CA ILE A 232 -101.08 11.67 -28.05
C ILE A 232 -101.26 12.52 -29.32
N ALA A 233 -100.17 12.94 -29.96
CA ALA A 233 -100.22 13.71 -31.20
C ALA A 233 -100.89 12.90 -32.32
N PHE A 234 -100.56 11.61 -32.43
CA PHE A 234 -101.22 10.69 -33.36
C PHE A 234 -102.72 10.53 -33.08
N GLN A 235 -103.11 10.30 -31.83
CA GLN A 235 -104.53 10.23 -31.43
C GLN A 235 -105.28 11.55 -31.73
N THR A 236 -104.64 12.69 -31.46
CA THR A 236 -105.19 14.02 -31.73
C THR A 236 -105.39 14.25 -33.23
N ASN A 237 -104.44 13.79 -34.05
CA ASN A 237 -104.56 13.84 -35.51
C ASN A 237 -105.75 13.01 -36.02
N ILE A 238 -106.00 11.83 -35.45
CA ILE A 238 -107.17 10.99 -35.78
C ILE A 238 -108.48 11.66 -35.33
N LEU A 239 -108.52 12.25 -34.12
CA LEU A 239 -109.68 13.01 -33.64
C LEU A 239 -110.00 14.21 -34.52
N ALA A 240 -108.97 14.96 -34.93
CA ALA A 240 -109.10 16.10 -35.83
C ALA A 240 -109.60 15.68 -37.22
N LEU A 241 -109.12 14.56 -37.75
CA LEU A 241 -109.60 13.97 -39.00
C LEU A 241 -111.09 13.60 -38.90
N ASN A 242 -111.50 12.94 -37.82
CA ASN A 242 -112.90 12.59 -37.59
C ASN A 242 -113.78 13.85 -37.47
N ALA A 243 -113.30 14.88 -36.78
CA ALA A 243 -114.00 16.16 -36.66
C ALA A 243 -114.12 16.88 -38.01
N ALA A 244 -113.09 16.86 -38.86
CA ALA A 244 -113.12 17.42 -40.21
C ALA A 244 -114.15 16.70 -41.10
N VAL A 245 -114.23 15.36 -40.99
CA VAL A 245 -115.24 14.56 -41.70
C VAL A 245 -116.65 14.91 -41.27
N GLU A 246 -116.91 15.02 -39.96
CA GLU A 246 -118.25 15.36 -39.45
C GLU A 246 -118.63 16.82 -39.75
N ALA A 247 -117.66 17.73 -39.75
CA ALA A 247 -117.85 19.11 -40.19
C ALA A 247 -118.21 19.20 -41.68
N ALA A 248 -117.57 18.39 -42.54
CA ALA A 248 -117.93 18.28 -43.96
C ALA A 248 -119.35 17.71 -44.13
N ARG A 249 -119.75 16.76 -43.29
CA ARG A 249 -121.09 16.15 -43.27
C ARG A 249 -122.19 17.15 -42.87
N ALA A 250 -121.89 18.10 -41.99
CA ALA A 250 -122.81 19.17 -41.57
C ALA A 250 -122.97 20.31 -42.61
N GLY A 251 -122.22 20.28 -43.72
CA GLY A 251 -122.37 21.21 -44.84
C GLY A 251 -122.10 22.69 -44.46
N ALA A 252 -123.04 23.59 -44.78
CA ALA A 252 -122.84 25.03 -44.56
C ALA A 252 -122.72 25.43 -43.07
N ALA A 253 -123.35 24.68 -42.16
CA ALA A 253 -123.29 24.93 -40.71
C ALA A 253 -121.96 24.49 -40.07
N GLY A 254 -121.22 23.58 -40.72
CA GLY A 254 -119.96 23.01 -40.20
C GLY A 254 -118.69 23.78 -40.59
N LYS A 255 -118.77 24.82 -41.43
CA LYS A 255 -117.59 25.53 -41.97
C LYS A 255 -116.64 26.07 -40.89
N GLY A 256 -117.18 26.62 -39.79
CA GLY A 256 -116.35 27.09 -38.67
C GLY A 256 -115.65 25.96 -37.92
N PHE A 257 -116.33 24.82 -37.75
CA PHE A 257 -115.76 23.61 -37.13
C PHE A 257 -114.69 22.96 -38.02
N ALA A 258 -114.85 23.00 -39.35
CA ALA A 258 -113.87 22.46 -40.29
C ALA A 258 -112.52 23.19 -40.18
N VAL A 259 -112.53 24.52 -40.06
CA VAL A 259 -111.30 25.32 -39.88
C VAL A 259 -110.59 24.96 -38.57
N VAL A 260 -111.34 24.80 -37.47
CA VAL A 260 -110.77 24.38 -36.18
C VAL A 260 -110.18 22.97 -36.28
N ALA A 261 -110.87 22.04 -36.94
CA ALA A 261 -110.39 20.68 -37.13
C ALA A 261 -109.08 20.63 -37.94
N ASP A 262 -108.98 21.41 -39.03
CA ASP A 262 -107.74 21.52 -39.82
C ASP A 262 -106.58 22.13 -39.02
N GLU A 263 -106.85 23.15 -38.19
CA GLU A 263 -105.82 23.76 -37.33
C GLU A 263 -105.32 22.79 -36.24
N VAL A 264 -106.24 22.05 -35.60
CA VAL A 264 -105.88 20.99 -34.64
C VAL A 264 -105.07 19.88 -35.33
N ARG A 265 -105.44 19.52 -36.56
CA ARG A 265 -104.69 18.53 -37.35
C ARG A 265 -103.27 19.02 -37.63
N ASN A 266 -103.11 20.25 -38.10
CA ASN A 266 -101.80 20.86 -38.35
C ASN A 266 -100.95 20.92 -37.07
N LEU A 267 -101.54 21.32 -35.94
CA LEU A 267 -100.86 21.35 -34.65
C LEU A 267 -100.40 19.95 -34.20
N SER A 268 -101.25 18.93 -34.39
CA SER A 268 -100.91 17.55 -34.06
C SER A 268 -99.76 16.99 -34.92
N GLN A 269 -99.72 17.33 -36.21
CA GLN A 269 -98.61 16.96 -37.10
C GLN A 269 -97.30 17.63 -36.68
N LYS A 270 -97.33 18.91 -36.33
CA LYS A 270 -96.16 19.63 -35.78
C LYS A 270 -95.69 19.03 -34.45
N SER A 271 -96.61 18.63 -33.57
CA SER A 271 -96.27 17.93 -32.32
C SER A 271 -95.61 16.58 -32.57
N ALA A 272 -96.09 15.78 -33.52
CA ALA A 272 -95.47 14.52 -33.89
C ALA A 272 -94.07 14.71 -34.49
N GLU A 273 -93.89 15.71 -35.35
CA GLU A 273 -92.57 16.05 -35.91
C GLU A 273 -91.58 16.48 -34.82
N ALA A 274 -92.02 17.33 -33.88
CA ALA A 274 -91.21 17.76 -32.73
C ALA A 274 -90.86 16.58 -31.80
N ALA A 275 -91.82 15.68 -31.54
CA ALA A 275 -91.58 14.47 -30.77
C ALA A 275 -90.52 13.58 -31.44
N LYS A 276 -90.64 13.34 -32.75
CA LYS A 276 -89.65 12.56 -33.53
C LYS A 276 -88.24 13.18 -33.47
N ASN A 277 -88.13 14.50 -33.65
CA ASN A 277 -86.84 15.19 -33.55
C ASN A 277 -86.25 15.07 -32.14
N THR A 278 -87.08 15.15 -31.10
CA THR A 278 -86.65 15.01 -29.71
C THR A 278 -86.20 13.57 -29.42
N THR A 279 -86.89 12.55 -29.96
CA THR A 279 -86.46 11.15 -29.87
C THR A 279 -85.05 10.97 -30.45
N ALA A 280 -84.78 11.53 -31.63
CA ALA A 280 -83.45 11.45 -32.24
C ALA A 280 -82.35 12.11 -31.37
N LEU A 281 -82.65 13.24 -30.72
CA LEU A 281 -81.73 13.89 -29.78
C LEU A 281 -81.49 13.05 -28.52
N ILE A 282 -82.51 12.37 -28.01
CA ILE A 282 -82.40 11.46 -26.85
C ILE A 282 -81.54 10.25 -27.20
N GLU A 283 -81.77 9.61 -28.35
CA GLU A 283 -80.95 8.49 -28.83
C GLU A 283 -79.48 8.91 -29.00
N SER A 284 -79.24 10.09 -29.59
CA SER A 284 -77.90 10.65 -29.69
C SER A 284 -77.27 10.92 -28.32
N SER A 285 -78.05 11.39 -27.34
CA SER A 285 -77.58 11.65 -25.98
C SER A 285 -77.21 10.36 -25.26
N ILE A 286 -78.02 9.30 -25.40
CA ILE A 286 -77.71 7.96 -24.87
C ILE A 286 -76.40 7.45 -25.46
N GLY A 287 -76.22 7.54 -26.78
CA GLY A 287 -74.97 7.12 -27.43
C GLY A 287 -73.74 7.92 -26.99
N ALA A 288 -73.90 9.22 -26.67
CA ALA A 288 -72.82 10.03 -26.10
C ALA A 288 -72.47 9.61 -24.67
N VAL A 289 -73.47 9.29 -23.85
CA VAL A 289 -73.29 8.82 -22.47
C VAL A 289 -72.63 7.44 -22.43
N GLU A 290 -73.00 6.52 -23.34
CA GLU A 290 -72.37 5.20 -23.45
C GLU A 290 -70.88 5.32 -23.79
N LYS A 291 -70.51 6.20 -24.74
CA LYS A 291 -69.11 6.52 -25.03
C LYS A 291 -68.40 7.13 -23.82
N GLY A 292 -69.08 8.01 -23.08
CA GLY A 292 -68.57 8.59 -21.84
C GLY A 292 -68.28 7.51 -20.77
N ALA A 293 -69.20 6.57 -20.58
CA ALA A 293 -69.04 5.45 -19.67
C ALA A 293 -67.86 4.54 -20.06
N GLU A 294 -67.67 4.27 -21.36
CA GLU A 294 -66.52 3.52 -21.86
C GLU A 294 -65.20 4.22 -21.55
N LEU A 295 -65.11 5.54 -21.77
CA LEU A 295 -63.92 6.32 -21.45
C LEU A 295 -63.60 6.32 -19.94
N VAL A 296 -64.61 6.44 -19.08
CA VAL A 296 -64.44 6.34 -17.62
C VAL A 296 -63.95 4.94 -17.23
N SER A 297 -64.52 3.88 -17.82
CA SER A 297 -64.10 2.50 -17.55
C SER A 297 -62.65 2.26 -17.96
N ARG A 298 -62.24 2.70 -19.16
CA ARG A 298 -60.85 2.62 -19.62
C ARG A 298 -59.88 3.40 -18.74
N THR A 299 -60.28 4.60 -18.30
CA THR A 299 -59.47 5.43 -17.40
C THR A 299 -59.29 4.76 -16.04
N THR A 300 -60.36 4.14 -15.51
CA THR A 300 -60.32 3.39 -14.25
C THR A 300 -59.33 2.21 -14.32
N ALA A 301 -59.37 1.43 -15.41
CA ALA A 301 -58.41 0.35 -15.63
C ALA A 301 -56.96 0.88 -15.75
N GLY A 302 -56.78 2.05 -16.38
CA GLY A 302 -55.48 2.72 -16.44
C GLY A 302 -54.93 3.07 -15.05
N PHE A 303 -55.76 3.60 -14.15
CA PHE A 303 -55.35 3.90 -12.77
C PHE A 303 -55.00 2.65 -11.97
N GLU A 304 -55.68 1.52 -12.20
CA GLU A 304 -55.36 0.24 -11.55
C GLU A 304 -53.96 -0.26 -11.95
N VAL A 305 -53.62 -0.20 -13.25
CA VAL A 305 -52.26 -0.53 -13.73
C VAL A 305 -51.20 0.37 -13.10
N VAL A 306 -51.46 1.68 -13.01
CA VAL A 306 -50.53 2.64 -12.38
C VAL A 306 -50.36 2.34 -10.90
N ALA A 307 -51.42 1.96 -10.18
CA ALA A 307 -51.35 1.57 -8.78
C ALA A 307 -50.46 0.33 -8.57
N THR A 308 -50.65 -0.73 -9.37
CA THR A 308 -49.78 -1.92 -9.32
C THR A 308 -48.31 -1.58 -9.61
N LYS A 309 -48.05 -0.70 -10.58
CA LYS A 309 -46.67 -0.25 -10.86
C LYS A 309 -46.06 0.59 -9.74
N ALA A 310 -46.86 1.39 -9.04
CA ALA A 310 -46.39 2.12 -7.86
C ALA A 310 -46.02 1.17 -6.70
N GLU A 311 -46.77 0.07 -6.52
CA GLU A 311 -46.42 -0.97 -5.54
C GLU A 311 -45.10 -1.68 -5.90
N GLU A 312 -44.91 -2.07 -7.16
CA GLU A 312 -43.64 -2.64 -7.63
C GLU A 312 -42.45 -1.69 -7.36
N VAL A 313 -42.60 -0.40 -7.68
CA VAL A 313 -41.57 0.62 -7.44
C VAL A 313 -41.28 0.76 -5.94
N THR A 314 -42.30 0.70 -5.09
CA THR A 314 -42.13 0.75 -3.63
C THR A 314 -41.31 -0.44 -3.12
N GLY A 315 -41.54 -1.64 -3.66
CA GLY A 315 -40.74 -2.82 -3.37
C GLY A 315 -39.27 -2.65 -3.75
N LEU A 316 -38.99 -2.19 -4.97
CA LEU A 316 -37.62 -1.92 -5.44
C LEU A 316 -36.90 -0.88 -4.58
N ILE A 317 -37.60 0.18 -4.17
CA ILE A 317 -37.05 1.21 -3.29
C ILE A 317 -36.68 0.63 -1.92
N GLN A 318 -37.49 -0.29 -1.39
CA GLN A 318 -37.18 -0.97 -0.13
C GLN A 318 -35.94 -1.86 -0.25
N GLU A 319 -35.74 -2.56 -1.37
CA GLU A 319 -34.52 -3.31 -1.64
C GLU A 319 -33.28 -2.40 -1.72
N ILE A 320 -33.38 -1.26 -2.42
CA ILE A 320 -32.30 -0.27 -2.51
C ILE A 320 -31.95 0.28 -1.12
N ALA A 321 -32.94 0.61 -0.31
CA ALA A 321 -32.72 1.11 1.05
C ALA A 321 -32.00 0.06 1.93
N ASN A 322 -32.40 -1.21 1.84
CA ASN A 322 -31.75 -2.30 2.56
C ASN A 322 -30.29 -2.48 2.12
N GLN A 323 -30.02 -2.49 0.81
CA GLN A 323 -28.66 -2.59 0.26
C GLN A 323 -27.79 -1.40 0.66
N ALA A 324 -28.33 -0.18 0.67
CA ALA A 324 -27.60 0.99 1.12
C ALA A 324 -27.24 0.90 2.62
N GLN A 325 -28.12 0.35 3.45
CA GLN A 325 -27.84 0.11 4.87
C GLN A 325 -26.74 -0.95 5.07
N GLU A 326 -26.75 -2.02 4.29
CA GLU A 326 -25.69 -3.04 4.30
C GLU A 326 -24.33 -2.47 3.87
N GLN A 327 -24.32 -1.64 2.82
CA GLN A 327 -23.10 -0.95 2.35
C GLN A 327 -22.56 0.02 3.40
N ALA A 328 -23.43 0.77 4.08
CA ALA A 328 -23.05 1.67 5.16
C ALA A 328 -22.45 0.90 6.37
N ASN A 329 -23.05 -0.22 6.75
CA ASN A 329 -22.56 -1.05 7.85
C ASN A 329 -21.24 -1.75 7.50
N SER A 330 -21.09 -2.22 6.27
CA SER A 330 -19.85 -2.88 5.81
C SER A 330 -18.68 -1.90 5.71
N GLY A 331 -18.95 -0.64 5.35
CA GLY A 331 -17.94 0.43 5.33
C GLY A 331 -17.41 0.81 6.72
N ASN A 332 -18.25 0.73 7.76
CA ASN A 332 -17.86 1.08 9.14
C ASN A 332 -17.05 0.00 9.88
N VAL A 333 -17.09 -1.26 9.42
CA VAL A 333 -16.39 -2.38 10.10
C VAL A 333 -14.88 -2.41 9.79
N SER A 334 -14.39 -1.56 8.88
CA SER A 334 -12.98 -1.52 8.47
C SER A 334 -12.15 -0.39 9.10
N GLY A 335 -12.71 0.35 10.08
CA GLY A 335 -11.99 1.36 10.88
C GLY A 335 -11.75 0.88 12.29
#